data_AF-A0A2X3C118-F1
#
_entry.id   AF-A0A2X3C118-F1
#
_cell.length_a   1.000
_cell.length_b   1.000
_cell.length_c   1.000
_cell.angle_alpha   90.00
_cell.angle_beta   90.00
_cell.angle_gamma   90.00
#
_symmetry.space_group_name_H-M   'P 1'
#
loop_
_entity.id
_entity.type
_entity.pdbx_description
1 polymer ?
#
loop_
_entity_poly.entity_id
_entity_poly.type
_entity_poly.pdbx_seq_one_letter_code
_entity_poly.pdbx_strand_id
1 'polypeptide(L)' 'MELDEKYASVIVRRYAEATGDAAGITCERSGGQYAYLDLVKKVERPKQKG' A
#
# COMPACT_ATOMS: atom_id res chain seq x y z
N MET A 1 7.70 14.15 -0.36
CA MET A 1 8.51 13.33 0.55
C MET A 1 8.74 12.02 -0.18
N GLU A 2 9.95 11.76 -0.69
CA GLU A 2 10.23 10.47 -1.33
C GLU A 2 10.41 9.42 -0.22
N LEU A 3 9.49 8.46 -0.18
CA LEU A 3 9.50 7.35 0.77
C LEU A 3 10.25 6.19 0.13
N ASP A 4 11.28 5.70 0.82
CA ASP A 4 11.96 4.48 0.41
C ASP A 4 10.92 3.35 0.24
N GLU A 5 11.03 2.63 -0.87
CA GLU A 5 10.04 1.65 -1.34
C GLU A 5 9.67 0.62 -0.26
N LYS A 6 10.62 0.29 0.62
CA LYS A 6 10.44 -0.68 1.71
C LYS A 6 9.54 -0.12 2.83
N TYR A 7 9.63 1.18 3.07
CA TYR A 7 8.87 1.88 4.12
C TYR A 7 7.53 2.41 3.62
N ALA A 8 7.40 2.67 2.31
CA ALA A 8 6.15 3.14 1.72
C ALA A 8 4.97 2.20 2.06
N SER A 9 5.16 0.89 1.96
CA SER A 9 4.12 -0.09 2.32
C SER A 9 3.72 -0.04 3.80
N VAL A 10 4.70 0.11 4.71
CA VAL A 10 4.48 0.15 6.16
C VAL A 10 3.77 1.43 6.58
N ILE A 11 4.21 2.57 6.06
CA ILE A 11 3.66 3.88 6.41
C ILE A 11 2.24 4.03 5.90
N VAL A 12 1.97 3.61 4.67
CA VAL A 12 0.62 3.68 4.11
C VAL A 12 -0.34 2.77 4.87
N ARG A 13 0.10 1.57 5.27
CA ARG A 13 -0.72 0.68 6.11
C ARG A 13 -1.03 1.28 7.47
N ARG A 14 -0.02 1.80 8.18
CA ARG A 14 -0.24 2.46 9.48
C ARG A 14 -1.13 3.69 9.36
N TYR A 15 -0.99 4.46 8.29
CA TYR A 15 -1.85 5.60 8.01
C TYR A 15 -3.30 5.15 7.81
N ALA A 16 -3.55 4.14 6.97
CA ALA A 16 -4.88 3.56 6.77
C ALA A 16 -5.50 3.01 8.07
N GLU A 17 -4.70 2.33 8.90
CA GLU A 17 -5.12 1.82 10.21
C GLU A 17 -5.43 2.96 11.20
N ALA A 18 -4.65 4.04 11.17
CA ALA A 18 -4.83 5.20 12.05
C ALA A 18 -6.02 6.09 11.65
N THR A 19 -6.29 6.24 10.35
CA THR A 19 -7.41 7.03 9.84
C THR A 19 -8.72 6.24 9.79
N GLY A 20 -8.63 4.91 9.75
CA GLY A 20 -9.78 4.03 9.49
C GLY A 20 -10.31 4.16 8.05
N ASP A 21 -9.61 4.89 7.17
CA ASP A 21 -10.01 5.12 5.79
C ASP A 21 -8.89 4.68 4.84
N ALA A 22 -9.03 3.44 4.37
CA ALA A 22 -8.18 2.87 3.34
C ALA A 22 -8.65 3.20 1.91
N ALA A 23 -9.90 3.67 1.75
CA ALA A 23 -10.53 3.88 0.44
C ALA A 23 -10.12 5.22 -0.18
N GLY A 24 -9.82 6.23 0.64
CA GLY A 24 -9.32 7.54 0.19
C GLY A 24 -7.83 7.58 -0.18
N ILE A 25 -7.10 6.47 -0.07
CA ILE A 25 -5.64 6.45 -0.23
C ILE A 25 -5.24 6.02 -1.65
N THR A 26 -4.40 6.82 -2.29
CA THR A 26 -3.79 6.49 -3.59
C THR A 26 -2.27 6.59 -3.55
N CYS A 27 -1.60 5.69 -4.25
CA CYS A 27 -0.15 5.66 -4.39
C CYS A 27 0.25 5.95 -5.85
N GLU A 28 1.26 6.79 -6.04
CA GLU A 28 1.89 6.99 -7.34
C GLU A 28 3.06 6.01 -7.50
N ARG A 29 3.13 5.32 -8.63
CA ARG A 29 4.24 4.42 -8.98
C ARG A 29 4.50 4.48 -10.48
N SER A 30 5.75 4.79 -10.87
CA SER A 30 6.17 4.83 -12.28
C SER A 30 5.29 5.71 -13.17
N GLY A 31 4.82 6.86 -12.64
CA GLY A 31 3.96 7.81 -13.36
C GLY A 31 2.47 7.41 -13.46
N GLY A 32 2.06 6.31 -12.81
CA GLY A 32 0.66 5.91 -12.69
C GLY A 32 0.16 6.04 -11.25
N GLN A 33 -1.13 6.39 -11.08
CA GLN A 33 -1.80 6.44 -9.78
C GLN A 33 -2.61 5.16 -9.57
N TYR A 34 -2.49 4.58 -8.37
CA TYR A 34 -3.15 3.32 -8.00
C TYR A 34 -3.86 3.47 -6.66
N ALA A 35 -5.04 2.87 -6.50
CA ALA A 35 -5.70 2.80 -5.20
C ALA A 35 -4.92 1.87 -4.26
N TYR A 36 -4.74 2.28 -3.00
CA TYR A 36 -4.07 1.49 -1.98
C TYR A 36 -4.69 0.09 -1.83
N LEU A 37 -6.02 0.00 -1.83
CA LEU A 37 -6.77 -1.25 -1.72
C LEU A 37 -6.44 -2.26 -2.84
N ASP A 38 -6.14 -1.78 -4.04
CA ASP A 38 -5.77 -2.65 -5.17
C ASP A 38 -4.32 -3.15 -5.06
N LEU A 39 -3.45 -2.36 -4.44
CA LEU A 39 -2.06 -2.74 -4.17
C LEU A 39 -1.97 -3.78 -3.05
N VAL A 40 -2.72 -3.61 -1.96
CA VAL A 40 -2.73 -4.57 -0.83
C VAL A 40 -3.17 -5.95 -1.29
N LYS A 41 -4.25 -6.04 -2.08
CA LYS A 41 -4.74 -7.31 -2.65
C LYS A 41 -3.70 -8.03 -3.52
N LYS A 42 -2.80 -7.29 -4.18
CA LYS A 42 -1.70 -7.84 -4.99
C LYS A 42 -0.56 -8.39 -4.12
N VAL A 43 -0.34 -7.80 -2.95
CA VAL A 43 0.70 -8.23 -1.99
C VAL A 43 0.21 -9.40 -1.11
N GLU A 44 -1.09 -9.51 -0.84
CA GLU A 44 -1.67 -10.54 0.04
C GLU A 44 -1.79 -11.96 -0.57
N ARG A 45 -1.32 -12.21 -1.79
CA ARG A 45 -1.33 -13.55 -2.42
C ARG A 45 0.01 -14.29 -2.29
N PRO A 46 -0.02 -15.63 -2.12
CA PRO A 46 -0.28 -16.37 -0.89
C PRO A 46 1.02 -16.90 -0.25
N LYS A 47 0.93 -17.36 1.02
CA LYS A 47 1.94 -18.21 1.70
C LYS A 47 2.59 -19.18 0.70
N GLN A 48 3.88 -19.02 0.45
CA GLN A 48 4.70 -20.09 -0.10
C GLN A 48 4.66 -21.22 0.92
N LYS A 49 3.87 -22.27 0.65
CA LYS A 49 3.94 -23.53 1.41
C LYS A 49 5.34 -24.11 1.13
N GLY A 50 6.24 -23.92 2.08
CA GLY A 50 7.45 -24.74 2.28
C GLY A 50 7.16 -25.79 3.33
#